data_AF-A0A956IU44-F1
#
_entry.id   AF-A0A956IU44-F1
#
_cell.length_a   1.000
_cell.length_b   1.000
_cell.length_c   1.000
_cell.angle_alpha   90.00
_cell.angle_beta   90.00
_cell.angle_gamma   90.00
#
_symmetry.space_group_name_H-M   'P 1'
#
loop_
_entity.id
_entity.type
_entity.pdbx_description
1 polymer ?
#
loop_
_entity_poly.entity_id
_entity_poly.type
_entity_poly.pdbx_seq_one_letter_code
_entity_poly.pdbx_strand_id
1 'polypeptide(L)'
;MPLRALLREPLVHFVVAGGLLFGLHRLVAPPPAIAGEVVIDREWARAVGGELGRALGRPPAADELAGALVDAVDQELLYREGLALGLDRGDPIVRRRVIQRARFLHEDRAELAAIDDAALAEELAAAPERYRLPPRIALTHVFVAGDRAEDPEAEARRLLAALEGGDDP
;
A
#
# COMPACT_ATOMS: atom_id res chain seq x y z
N MET A 1 39.90 -57.68 13.79
CA MET A 1 38.54 -57.96 13.29
C MET A 1 37.58 -57.06 14.05
N PRO A 2 36.56 -56.39 13.46
CA PRO A 2 36.01 -56.62 12.14
C PRO A 2 35.53 -55.32 11.42
N LEU A 3 36.44 -54.47 10.91
CA LEU A 3 36.05 -53.27 10.12
C LEU A 3 35.13 -53.64 8.93
N ARG A 4 35.36 -54.82 8.34
CA ARG A 4 34.58 -55.37 7.24
C ARG A 4 33.21 -55.93 7.66
N ALA A 5 33.00 -56.29 8.92
CA ALA A 5 31.68 -56.70 9.40
C ALA A 5 30.82 -55.47 9.72
N LEU A 6 31.43 -54.43 10.29
CA LEU A 6 30.77 -53.14 10.52
C LEU A 6 30.25 -52.54 9.20
N LEU A 7 31.03 -52.61 8.12
CA LEU A 7 30.62 -52.18 6.78
C LEU A 7 29.49 -53.01 6.14
N ARG A 8 29.10 -54.14 6.73
CA ARG A 8 27.98 -54.97 6.26
C ARG A 8 26.74 -54.80 7.12
N GLU A 9 26.84 -54.10 8.24
CA GLU A 9 25.68 -53.85 9.10
C GLU A 9 24.78 -52.79 8.47
N PRO A 10 23.47 -53.08 8.30
CA PRO A 10 22.51 -52.11 7.77
C PRO A 10 22.48 -50.79 8.55
N LEU A 11 22.79 -50.86 9.85
CA LEU A 11 22.80 -49.70 10.75
C LEU A 11 23.92 -48.72 10.39
N VAL A 12 25.10 -49.20 9.99
CA VAL A 12 26.22 -48.34 9.57
C VAL A 12 25.88 -47.60 8.28
N HIS A 13 25.24 -48.27 7.32
CA HIS A 13 24.76 -47.60 6.11
C HIS A 13 23.71 -46.54 6.43
N PHE A 14 22.79 -46.81 7.35
CA PHE A 14 21.80 -45.83 7.77
C PHE A 14 22.44 -44.59 8.42
N VAL A 15 23.42 -44.78 9.31
CA VAL A 15 24.14 -43.67 9.94
C VAL A 15 24.96 -42.87 8.93
N VAL A 16 25.64 -43.54 7.99
CA VAL A 16 26.41 -42.86 6.93
C VAL A 16 25.49 -42.11 5.97
N ALA A 17 24.39 -42.72 5.53
CA ALA A 17 23.41 -42.08 4.67
C ALA A 17 22.75 -40.88 5.37
N GLY A 18 22.38 -41.03 6.65
CA GLY A 18 21.87 -39.94 7.48
C GLY A 18 22.89 -38.82 7.65
N GLY A 19 24.16 -39.15 7.94
CA GLY A 19 25.25 -38.18 8.05
C GLY A 19 25.51 -37.43 6.75
N LEU A 20 25.49 -38.14 5.61
CA LEU A 20 25.59 -37.54 4.28
C LEU A 20 24.41 -36.61 3.99
N LEU A 21 23.17 -37.04 4.32
CA LEU A 21 21.97 -36.24 4.11
C LEU A 21 21.99 -34.97 4.97
N PHE A 22 22.31 -35.08 6.26
CA PHE A 22 22.42 -33.93 7.16
C PHE A 22 23.60 -33.02 6.80
N GLY A 23 24.71 -33.58 6.34
CA GLY A 23 25.86 -32.83 5.85
C GLY A 23 25.52 -32.04 4.59
N LEU A 24 24.86 -32.67 3.61
CA LEU A 24 24.37 -32.00 2.41
C LEU A 24 23.32 -30.94 2.76
N HIS A 25 22.41 -31.24 3.69
CA HIS A 25 21.44 -30.28 4.18
C HIS A 25 22.12 -29.05 4.80
N ARG A 26 23.18 -29.23 5.59
CA ARG A 26 23.99 -28.13 6.16
C ARG A 26 24.68 -27.25 5.10
N LEU A 27 24.99 -27.78 3.92
CA LEU A 27 25.60 -27.03 2.82
C LEU A 27 24.57 -26.21 2.01
N VAL A 28 23.31 -26.65 2.00
CA VAL A 28 22.23 -26.02 1.23
C VAL A 28 21.36 -25.11 2.09
N ALA A 29 21.16 -25.47 3.36
CA ALA A 29 20.39 -24.69 4.31
C ALA A 29 21.23 -23.52 4.83
N PRO A 30 20.72 -22.27 4.79
CA PRO A 30 21.39 -21.17 5.46
C PRO A 30 21.55 -21.50 6.96
N PRO A 31 22.68 -21.10 7.58
CA PRO A 31 22.88 -21.32 9.01
C PRO A 31 21.70 -20.76 9.79
N PRO A 32 21.28 -21.42 10.90
CA PRO A 32 20.24 -20.86 11.75
C PRO A 32 20.71 -19.47 12.19
N ALA A 33 19.89 -18.46 11.88
CA ALA A 33 20.12 -17.11 12.36
C ALA A 33 19.89 -17.13 13.87
N ILE A 34 20.94 -17.44 14.64
CA ILE A 34 20.96 -17.17 16.08
C ILE A 34 20.69 -15.67 16.19
N ALA A 35 19.64 -15.29 16.93
CA ALA A 35 19.26 -13.91 17.18
C ALA A 35 20.51 -13.09 17.57
N GLY A 36 21.07 -12.41 16.58
CA GLY A 36 22.26 -11.59 16.76
C GLY A 36 21.94 -10.36 17.57
N GLU A 37 22.97 -9.78 18.19
CA GLU A 37 22.89 -8.49 18.85
C GLU A 37 22.26 -7.45 17.90
N VAL A 38 21.19 -6.79 18.37
CA VAL A 38 20.59 -5.66 17.66
C VAL A 38 21.34 -4.41 18.11
N VAL A 39 22.29 -3.96 17.29
CA VAL A 39 23.07 -2.75 17.58
C VAL A 39 22.29 -1.54 17.12
N ILE A 40 21.88 -0.70 18.08
CA ILE A 40 21.25 0.59 17.81
C ILE A 40 22.35 1.60 17.43
N ASP A 41 22.46 1.90 16.14
CA ASP A 41 23.34 2.97 15.68
C ASP A 41 22.65 4.34 15.68
N ARG A 42 23.44 5.40 15.47
CA ARG A 42 22.95 6.78 15.44
C ARG A 42 22.04 7.07 14.25
N GLU A 43 22.10 6.29 13.18
CA GLU A 43 21.23 6.49 12.01
C GLU A 43 19.85 5.92 12.28
N TRP A 44 19.78 4.71 12.82
CA TRP A 44 18.55 4.07 13.23
C TRP A 44 17.82 4.88 14.29
N ALA A 45 18.53 5.39 15.30
CA ALA A 45 17.91 6.25 16.31
C ALA A 45 17.34 7.56 15.73
N ARG A 46 17.99 8.13 14.72
CA ARG A 46 17.47 9.30 13.99
C ARG A 46 16.25 8.95 13.13
N ALA A 47 16.24 7.78 12.50
CA ALA A 47 15.11 7.31 11.70
C ALA A 47 13.87 7.10 12.57
N VAL A 48 14.01 6.37 13.69
CA VAL A 48 12.93 6.15 14.68
C VAL A 48 12.42 7.48 15.23
N GLY A 49 13.32 8.37 15.65
CA GLY A 49 12.93 9.70 16.14
C GLY A 49 12.25 10.57 15.09
N GLY A 50 12.67 10.50 13.82
CA GLY A 50 12.06 11.22 12.71
C GLY A 50 10.67 10.69 12.35
N GLU A 51 10.47 9.37 12.40
CA GLU A 51 9.17 8.74 12.24
C GLU A 51 8.20 9.13 13.35
N LEU A 52 8.64 9.00 14.60
CA LEU A 52 7.85 9.40 15.77
C LEU A 52 7.52 10.89 15.73
N GLY A 53 8.48 11.74 15.36
CA GLY A 53 8.26 13.18 15.25
C GLY A 53 7.24 13.56 14.17
N ARG A 54 7.21 12.84 13.04
CA ARG A 54 6.17 13.01 12.00
C ARG A 54 4.80 12.58 12.52
N ALA A 55 4.72 11.48 13.27
CA ALA A 55 3.47 11.00 13.84
C ALA A 55 2.91 11.96 14.92
N LEU A 56 3.79 12.53 15.75
CA LEU A 56 3.41 13.48 16.80
C LEU A 56 3.21 14.92 16.29
N GLY A 57 3.74 15.25 15.11
CA GLY A 57 3.77 16.62 14.59
C GLY A 57 4.75 17.55 15.34
N ARG A 58 5.59 16.99 16.21
CA ARG A 58 6.60 17.71 17.01
C ARG A 58 7.80 16.82 17.29
N PRO A 59 8.96 17.38 17.68
CA PRO A 59 10.07 16.57 18.16
C PRO A 59 9.66 15.71 19.39
N PRO A 60 10.05 14.43 19.43
CA PRO A 60 9.77 13.56 20.56
C PRO A 60 10.58 13.95 21.79
N ALA A 61 10.00 13.77 22.98
CA ALA A 61 10.71 13.86 24.25
C ALA A 61 11.67 12.67 24.43
N ALA A 62 12.62 12.78 25.36
CA ALA A 62 13.68 11.79 25.52
C ALA A 62 13.14 10.41 25.96
N ASP A 63 12.11 10.39 26.81
CA ASP A 63 11.40 9.20 27.28
C ASP A 63 10.54 8.58 26.17
N GLU A 64 9.83 9.40 25.40
CA GLU A 64 9.07 8.95 24.22
C GLU A 64 9.98 8.30 23.18
N LEU A 65 11.14 8.91 22.91
CA LEU A 65 12.14 8.36 22.01
C LEU A 65 12.74 7.05 22.56
N ALA A 66 13.04 6.99 23.86
CA ALA A 66 13.56 5.77 24.48
C ALA A 66 12.56 4.60 24.36
N GLY A 67 11.27 4.85 24.60
CA GLY A 67 10.21 3.85 24.42
C GLY A 67 10.13 3.37 22.98
N ALA A 68 10.11 4.29 22.02
CA ALA A 68 10.06 3.93 20.60
C ALA A 68 11.28 3.13 20.12
N LEU A 69 12.46 3.38 20.70
CA LEU A 69 13.66 2.59 20.40
C LEU A 69 13.56 1.16 20.93
N VAL A 70 13.00 0.97 22.13
CA VAL A 70 12.76 -0.38 22.68
C VAL A 70 11.78 -1.14 21.79
N ASP A 71 10.64 -0.53 21.44
CA ASP A 71 9.65 -1.15 20.56
C ASP A 71 10.25 -1.52 19.19
N ALA A 72 11.09 -0.65 18.64
CA ALA A 72 11.74 -0.90 17.36
C ALA A 72 12.77 -2.05 17.45
N VAL A 73 13.45 -2.24 18.59
CA VAL A 73 14.35 -3.39 18.80
C VAL A 73 13.54 -4.68 18.85
N ASP A 74 12.44 -4.69 19.59
CA ASP A 74 11.56 -5.86 19.72
C ASP A 74 10.99 -6.26 18.35
N GLN A 75 10.58 -5.28 17.54
CA GLN A 75 10.12 -5.50 16.18
C GLN A 75 11.22 -6.12 15.30
N GLU A 76 12.45 -5.61 15.38
CA GLU A 76 13.58 -6.17 14.62
C GLU A 76 13.91 -7.60 15.06
N LEU A 77 13.83 -7.89 16.37
CA LEU A 77 14.05 -9.22 16.91
C LEU A 77 13.00 -10.20 16.39
N LEU A 78 11.72 -9.85 16.48
CA LEU A 78 10.61 -10.66 15.97
C LEU A 78 10.69 -10.86 14.46
N TYR A 79 11.10 -9.83 13.72
CA TYR A 79 11.30 -9.92 12.28
C TYR A 79 12.39 -10.95 11.94
N ARG A 80 13.55 -10.87 12.61
CA ARG A 80 14.65 -11.84 12.42
C ARG A 80 14.24 -13.25 12.80
N GLU A 81 13.50 -13.42 13.90
CA GLU A 81 12.98 -14.72 14.31
C GLU A 81 12.00 -15.29 13.26
N GLY A 82 11.09 -14.47 12.74
CA GLY A 82 10.18 -14.86 11.67
C GLY A 82 10.91 -15.33 10.41
N LEU A 83 12.00 -14.66 10.03
CA LEU A 83 12.86 -15.08 8.92
C LEU A 83 13.59 -16.40 9.23
N ALA A 84 14.09 -16.57 10.46
CA ALA A 84 14.77 -17.80 10.88
C ALA A 84 13.82 -19.02 10.83
N LEU A 85 12.55 -18.80 11.18
CA LEU A 85 11.46 -19.78 11.07
C LEU A 85 10.99 -19.98 9.61
N GLY A 86 11.42 -19.13 8.68
CA GLY A 86 11.04 -19.19 7.27
C GLY A 86 9.60 -18.74 7.01
N LEU A 87 9.01 -17.91 7.87
CA LEU A 87 7.63 -17.43 7.74
C LEU A 87 7.42 -16.50 6.54
N ASP A 88 8.50 -16.02 5.92
CA ASP A 88 8.50 -15.24 4.68
C ASP A 88 8.32 -16.12 3.42
N ARG A 89 8.56 -17.43 3.52
CA ARG A 89 8.60 -18.34 2.38
C ARG A 89 7.24 -18.97 2.09
N GLY A 90 6.78 -18.80 0.85
CA GLY A 90 5.55 -19.45 0.36
C GLY A 90 4.25 -18.77 0.79
N ASP A 91 4.32 -17.67 1.54
CA ASP A 91 3.15 -16.88 1.91
C ASP A 91 2.75 -15.91 0.76
N PRO A 92 1.52 -16.03 0.20
CA PRO A 92 1.05 -15.15 -0.88
C PRO A 92 0.90 -13.67 -0.48
N ILE A 93 0.60 -13.38 0.79
CA ILE A 93 0.46 -12.03 1.34
C ILE A 93 1.83 -11.36 1.40
N VAL A 94 2.84 -12.04 1.96
CA VAL A 94 4.22 -11.54 2.00
C VAL A 94 4.72 -11.26 0.59
N ARG A 95 4.54 -12.23 -0.32
CA ARG A 95 4.93 -12.08 -1.74
C ARG A 95 4.25 -10.87 -2.40
N ARG A 96 2.95 -10.69 -2.20
CA ARG A 96 2.20 -9.54 -2.75
C ARG A 96 2.71 -8.21 -2.18
N ARG A 97 3.02 -8.15 -0.88
CA ARG A 97 3.53 -6.93 -0.23
C ARG A 97 4.89 -6.52 -0.78
N VAL A 98 5.80 -7.48 -1.00
CA VAL A 98 7.11 -7.23 -1.62
C VAL A 98 6.96 -6.68 -3.04
N ILE A 99 6.08 -7.29 -3.84
CA ILE A 99 5.79 -6.82 -5.22
C ILE A 99 5.27 -5.37 -5.19
N GLN A 100 4.33 -5.05 -4.30
CA GLN A 100 3.80 -3.69 -4.15
C GLN A 100 4.91 -2.69 -3.79
N ARG A 101 5.76 -3.03 -2.82
CA ARG A 101 6.87 -2.14 -2.39
C ARG A 101 7.90 -1.94 -3.50
N ALA A 102 8.19 -2.97 -4.30
CA ALA A 102 9.09 -2.88 -5.45
C ALA A 102 8.52 -1.99 -6.56
N ARG A 103 7.22 -2.10 -6.86
CA ARG A 103 6.55 -1.22 -7.83
C ARG A 103 6.61 0.24 -7.41
N PHE A 104 6.31 0.54 -6.15
CA PHE A 104 6.39 1.90 -5.61
C PHE A 104 7.78 2.52 -5.83
N LEU A 105 8.86 1.77 -5.54
CA LEU A 105 10.24 2.23 -5.77
C LEU A 105 10.59 2.46 -7.25
N HIS A 106 9.89 1.81 -8.18
CA HIS A 106 10.08 2.00 -9.62
C HIS A 106 9.23 3.14 -10.17
N GLU A 107 8.02 3.33 -9.64
CA GLU A 107 7.14 4.46 -9.98
C GLU A 107 7.78 5.78 -9.57
N ASP A 108 8.41 5.85 -8.39
CA ASP A 108 9.09 7.06 -7.90
C ASP A 108 10.38 7.40 -8.68
N ARG A 109 10.93 6.42 -9.41
CA ARG A 109 12.10 6.59 -10.29
C ARG A 109 11.73 6.93 -11.73
N ALA A 110 10.47 6.76 -12.12
CA ALA A 110 9.97 7.39 -13.32
C ALA A 110 9.85 8.88 -12.98
N GLU A 111 10.97 9.61 -13.09
CA GLU A 111 10.93 11.03 -13.41
C GLU A 111 10.11 11.15 -14.70
N LEU A 112 8.78 11.25 -14.55
CA LEU A 112 7.93 11.76 -15.60
C LEU A 112 8.50 13.14 -15.87
N ALA A 113 9.23 13.26 -16.99
CA ALA A 113 9.73 14.54 -17.45
C ALA A 113 8.58 15.54 -17.31
N ALA A 114 8.79 16.60 -16.54
CA ALA A 114 7.75 17.59 -16.31
C ALA A 114 7.29 18.08 -17.69
N ILE A 115 6.07 17.69 -18.07
CA ILE A 115 5.44 18.21 -19.28
C ILE A 115 5.22 19.70 -19.01
N ASP A 116 5.80 20.54 -19.85
CA ASP A 116 5.66 21.97 -19.70
C ASP A 116 4.24 22.43 -20.08
N ASP A 117 3.88 23.64 -19.65
CA ASP A 117 2.55 24.20 -19.91
C ASP A 117 2.26 24.33 -21.42
N ALA A 118 3.30 24.43 -22.26
CA ALA A 118 3.17 24.52 -23.71
C ALA A 118 2.70 23.19 -24.32
N ALA A 119 3.32 22.08 -23.94
CA ALA A 119 2.90 20.75 -24.35
C ALA A 119 1.50 20.39 -23.81
N LEU A 120 1.15 20.86 -22.61
CA LEU A 120 -0.19 20.68 -22.06
C LEU A 120 -1.25 21.46 -22.86
N ALA A 121 -0.93 22.70 -23.28
CA ALA A 121 -1.82 23.51 -24.10
C ALA A 121 -2.03 22.91 -25.50
N GLU A 122 -0.98 22.32 -26.08
CA GLU A 122 -1.06 21.63 -27.38
C GLU A 122 -1.97 20.40 -27.30
N GLU A 123 -1.82 19.57 -26.26
CA GLU A 123 -2.67 18.39 -26.05
C GLU A 123 -4.14 18.78 -25.77
N LEU A 124 -4.36 19.83 -24.97
CA LEU A 124 -5.70 20.35 -24.70
C LEU A 124 -6.38 20.84 -25.99
N ALA A 125 -5.63 21.47 -26.88
CA ALA A 125 -6.12 21.93 -28.19
C ALA A 125 -6.35 20.77 -29.17
N ALA A 126 -5.58 19.68 -29.06
CA ALA A 126 -5.69 18.51 -29.92
C ALA A 126 -6.96 17.68 -29.63
N ALA A 127 -7.44 17.65 -28.38
CA ALA A 127 -8.57 16.81 -27.97
C ALA A 127 -9.61 17.55 -27.09
N PRO A 128 -10.21 18.68 -27.56
CA PRO A 128 -11.07 19.53 -26.74
C PRO A 128 -12.32 18.81 -26.22
N GLU A 129 -12.88 17.87 -26.99
CA GLU A 129 -14.07 17.10 -26.61
C GLU A 129 -13.83 16.15 -25.42
N ARG A 130 -12.58 15.73 -25.18
CA ARG A 130 -12.22 14.88 -24.04
C ARG A 130 -12.22 15.65 -22.72
N TYR A 131 -12.10 16.97 -22.77
CA TYR A 131 -11.96 17.85 -21.60
C TYR A 131 -13.16 18.79 -21.41
N ARG A 132 -14.20 18.64 -22.24
CA ARG A 132 -15.47 19.36 -22.06
C ARG A 132 -16.34 18.69 -21.00
N LEU A 133 -16.86 19.50 -20.08
CA LEU A 133 -17.96 19.07 -19.22
C LEU A 133 -19.26 19.06 -20.04
N PRO A 134 -20.16 18.08 -19.83
CA PRO A 134 -21.47 18.08 -20.47
C PRO A 134 -22.24 19.35 -20.07
N PRO A 135 -23.07 19.91 -20.97
CA PRO A 135 -23.85 21.10 -20.68
C PRO A 135 -24.77 20.84 -19.49
N ARG A 136 -24.79 21.77 -18.54
CA ARG A 136 -25.70 21.76 -17.39
C ARG A 136 -26.72 22.86 -17.58
N ILE A 137 -28.00 22.52 -17.42
CA ILE A 137 -29.11 23.46 -17.44
C ILE A 137 -29.73 23.55 -16.05
N ALA A 138 -30.06 24.76 -15.63
CA ALA A 138 -30.93 25.01 -14.49
C ALA A 138 -32.35 25.24 -15.02
N LEU A 139 -33.32 24.51 -14.48
CA LEU A 139 -34.74 24.58 -14.87
C LEU A 139 -35.57 24.82 -13.62
N THR A 140 -36.53 25.74 -13.71
CA THR A 140 -37.63 25.85 -12.75
C THR A 140 -38.91 25.35 -13.42
N HIS A 141 -39.60 24.40 -12.79
CA HIS A 141 -40.86 23.85 -13.29
C HIS A 141 -42.01 24.33 -12.41
N VAL A 142 -42.90 25.13 -12.98
CA VAL A 142 -44.15 25.56 -12.35
C VAL A 142 -45.27 24.65 -12.84
N PHE A 143 -45.92 23.95 -11.91
CA PHE A 143 -46.90 22.90 -12.22
C PHE A 143 -48.32 23.32 -11.79
N VAL A 144 -49.27 23.21 -12.72
CA VAL A 144 -50.71 23.43 -12.45
C VAL A 144 -51.40 22.07 -12.33
N ALA A 145 -51.98 21.79 -11.16
CA ALA A 145 -52.67 20.53 -10.91
C ALA A 145 -54.08 20.53 -11.53
N GLY A 146 -54.35 19.55 -12.39
CA GLY A 146 -55.58 19.48 -13.18
C GLY A 146 -56.87 19.22 -12.38
N ASP A 147 -56.74 18.75 -11.14
CA ASP A 147 -57.85 18.49 -10.22
C ASP A 147 -58.16 19.67 -9.28
N ARG A 148 -57.33 20.73 -9.30
CA ARG A 148 -57.47 21.91 -8.42
C ARG A 148 -57.91 23.18 -9.13
N ALA A 149 -57.89 23.21 -10.47
CA ALA A 149 -58.31 24.34 -11.26
C ALA A 149 -59.54 23.98 -12.10
N GLU A 150 -60.54 24.88 -12.16
CA GLU A 150 -61.70 24.73 -13.06
C GLU A 150 -61.27 24.72 -14.54
N ASP A 151 -60.23 25.47 -14.89
CA ASP A 151 -59.56 25.45 -16.19
C ASP A 151 -58.02 25.52 -15.99
N PRO A 152 -57.34 24.36 -15.92
CA PRO A 152 -55.90 24.29 -15.72
C PRO A 152 -55.07 24.94 -16.84
N GLU A 153 -55.59 24.97 -18.08
CA GLU A 153 -54.90 25.58 -19.22
C GLU A 153 -54.97 27.10 -19.18
N ALA A 154 -56.10 27.67 -18.73
CA ALA A 154 -56.20 29.10 -18.49
C ALA A 154 -55.24 29.54 -17.37
N GLU A 155 -55.18 28.79 -16.27
CA GLU A 155 -54.30 29.12 -15.15
C GLU A 155 -52.81 29.01 -15.51
N ALA A 156 -52.42 27.96 -16.25
CA ALA A 156 -51.06 27.84 -16.77
C ALA A 156 -50.66 29.01 -17.69
N ARG A 157 -51.58 29.49 -18.55
CA ARG A 157 -51.34 30.66 -19.40
C ARG A 157 -51.19 31.96 -18.60
N ARG A 158 -51.95 32.12 -17.51
CA ARG A 158 -51.81 33.28 -16.62
C ARG A 158 -50.47 33.27 -15.88
N LEU A 159 -50.08 32.12 -15.34
CA LEU A 159 -48.77 31.97 -14.69
C LEU A 159 -47.62 32.19 -15.67
N LEU A 160 -47.71 31.67 -16.90
CA LEU A 160 -46.70 31.94 -17.93
C LEU A 160 -46.57 33.44 -18.23
N ALA A 161 -47.68 34.16 -18.39
CA ALA A 161 -47.64 35.60 -18.65
C ALA A 161 -47.05 36.41 -17.47
N ALA A 162 -47.29 35.98 -16.22
CA ALA A 162 -46.68 36.58 -15.03
C ALA A 162 -45.16 36.34 -14.99
N LEU A 163 -44.72 35.11 -15.26
CA LEU A 163 -43.31 34.73 -15.32
C LEU A 163 -42.55 35.43 -16.45
N GLU A 164 -43.17 35.55 -17.63
CA GLU A 164 -42.63 36.34 -18.74
C GLU A 164 -42.56 37.84 -18.42
N GLY A 165 -43.44 38.30 -17.51
CA GLY A 165 -43.43 39.65 -16.95
C GLY A 165 -42.37 39.89 -15.87
N GLY A 166 -41.66 38.85 -15.43
CA GLY A 166 -40.58 38.92 -14.43
C GLY A 166 -41.00 38.64 -12.99
N ASP A 167 -42.23 38.14 -12.77
CA ASP A 167 -42.65 37.67 -11.45
C ASP A 167 -41.91 36.37 -11.06
N ASP A 168 -41.79 36.11 -9.76
CA ASP A 168 -41.13 34.90 -9.21
C ASP A 168 -42.09 33.69 -9.31
N PRO A 169 -41.61 32.48 -9.71
CA PRO A 169 -42.39 31.24 -9.74
C PRO A 169 -42.99 30.74 -8.42
#